data_AF-A0AAJ0AS72-F1
#
_entry.id   AF-A0AAJ0AS72-F1
#
_cell.length_a   1.000
_cell.length_b   1.000
_cell.length_c   1.000
_cell.angle_alpha   90.00
_cell.angle_beta   90.00
_cell.angle_gamma   90.00
#
_symmetry.space_group_name_H-M   'P 1'
#
loop_
_entity.id
_entity.type
_entity.pdbx_description
1 polymer ?
#
loop_
_entity_poly.entity_id
_entity_poly.type
_entity_poly.pdbx_seq_one_letter_code
_entity_poly.pdbx_strand_id
1 'polypeptide(L)'
;MASYDRNVVVNCLKRHYELLVRMGYMDVSAVELPPVAGWSDAELRVDALRAMGRSETVIDLLRHIPYVHENEESDPVEVYTETFPLRYLRNGRWFGGGSNSSGEEFANTPLLDLGFAPFDGPVPADMVSLTHADEGTWWLIDTNQGCIYPYGTEFDKREEDVPEDKQWLVVDPVPIQAYFDKIHAQVGNLDVVPAPRSGKWEARVVEEYTEEGQVSSSATEIPDL
;
A
#
# COMPACT_ATOMS: atom_id res chain seq x y z
N MET A 1 12.50 16.88 -14.89
CA MET A 1 12.28 15.60 -14.18
C MET A 1 13.04 14.51 -14.90
N ALA A 2 13.52 13.50 -14.17
CA ALA A 2 14.13 12.32 -14.79
C ALA A 2 13.08 11.53 -15.57
N SER A 3 13.48 10.86 -16.64
CA SER A 3 12.59 9.92 -17.35
C SER A 3 12.14 8.82 -16.39
N TYR A 4 10.92 8.31 -16.58
CA TYR A 4 10.43 7.14 -15.86
C TYR A 4 11.38 5.95 -16.02
N ASP A 5 11.65 5.26 -14.91
CA ASP A 5 12.34 3.98 -14.85
C ASP A 5 11.58 3.05 -13.91
N ARG A 6 11.03 1.98 -14.47
CA ARG A 6 10.30 0.93 -13.74
C ARG A 6 11.11 0.38 -12.57
N ASN A 7 12.42 0.20 -12.75
CA ASN A 7 13.27 -0.41 -11.74
C ASN A 7 13.38 0.46 -10.49
N VAL A 8 13.23 1.78 -10.61
CA VAL A 8 13.18 2.68 -9.44
C VAL A 8 12.00 2.32 -8.55
N VAL A 9 10.81 2.16 -9.13
CA VAL A 9 9.59 1.78 -8.37
C VAL A 9 9.75 0.40 -7.75
N VAL A 10 10.19 -0.58 -8.54
CA VAL A 10 10.37 -1.97 -8.10
C VAL A 10 11.35 -2.05 -6.92
N ASN A 11 12.51 -1.39 -7.03
CA ASN A 11 13.51 -1.38 -5.97
C ASN A 11 13.03 -0.65 -4.72
N CYS A 12 12.28 0.45 -4.88
CA CYS A 12 11.71 1.19 -3.77
C CYS A 12 10.71 0.34 -2.97
N LEU A 13 9.76 -0.31 -3.65
CA LEU A 13 8.78 -1.20 -3.01
C LEU A 13 9.47 -2.39 -2.35
N LYS A 14 10.40 -3.04 -3.04
CA LYS A 14 11.15 -4.18 -2.49
C LYS A 14 11.89 -3.78 -1.22
N ARG A 15 12.64 -2.69 -1.25
CA ARG A 15 13.37 -2.18 -0.06
C ARG A 15 12.42 -1.85 1.08
N HIS A 16 11.27 -1.24 0.78
CA HIS A 16 10.28 -0.86 1.79
C HIS A 16 9.66 -2.10 2.46
N TYR A 17 9.24 -3.09 1.68
CA TYR A 17 8.69 -4.33 2.22
C TYR A 17 9.74 -5.14 2.99
N GLU A 18 10.98 -5.18 2.52
CA GLU A 18 12.11 -5.79 3.26
C GLU A 18 12.34 -5.10 4.62
N LEU A 19 12.21 -3.76 4.70
CA LEU A 19 12.32 -3.03 5.96
C LEU A 19 11.23 -3.47 6.94
N LEU A 20 9.97 -3.50 6.49
CA LEU A 20 8.83 -3.92 7.32
C LEU A 20 8.97 -5.37 7.82
N VAL A 21 9.45 -6.30 6.98
CA VAL A 21 9.77 -7.68 7.39
C VAL A 21 10.87 -7.69 8.44
N ARG A 22 11.96 -6.93 8.22
CA ARG A 22 13.10 -6.87 9.15
C ARG A 22 12.74 -6.27 10.50
N MET A 23 11.74 -5.40 10.54
CA MET A 23 11.20 -4.84 11.78
C MET A 23 10.26 -5.81 12.51
N GLY A 24 9.98 -6.98 11.95
CA GLY A 24 9.06 -7.96 12.51
C GLY A 24 7.59 -7.56 12.37
N TYR A 25 7.28 -6.56 11.54
CA TYR A 25 5.93 -6.07 11.35
C TYR A 25 5.08 -7.00 10.47
N MET A 26 5.70 -7.63 9.47
CA MET A 26 5.08 -8.67 8.66
C MET A 26 6.01 -9.86 8.45
N ASP A 27 5.42 -11.04 8.25
CA ASP A 27 6.20 -12.24 7.94
C ASP A 27 6.81 -12.15 6.53
N VAL A 28 7.97 -12.79 6.32
CA VAL A 28 8.59 -12.84 4.99
C VAL A 28 7.68 -13.48 3.94
N SER A 29 6.85 -14.45 4.34
CA SER A 29 5.85 -15.10 3.49
C SER A 29 4.69 -14.19 3.11
N ALA A 30 4.53 -13.03 3.76
CA ALA A 30 3.55 -12.04 3.36
C ALA A 30 3.94 -11.32 2.06
N VAL A 31 5.21 -11.37 1.64
CA VAL A 31 5.69 -10.68 0.44
C VAL A 31 5.94 -11.67 -0.69
N GLU A 32 5.25 -11.48 -1.80
CA GLU A 32 5.37 -12.28 -3.02
C GLU A 32 6.22 -11.53 -4.06
N LEU A 33 7.39 -12.08 -4.38
CA LEU A 33 8.30 -11.50 -5.36
C LEU A 33 7.91 -11.93 -6.79
N PRO A 34 8.02 -11.03 -7.78
CA PRO A 34 7.74 -11.37 -9.16
C PRO A 34 8.77 -12.37 -9.70
N PRO A 35 8.38 -13.24 -10.65
CA PRO A 35 9.33 -13.99 -11.47
C PRO A 35 10.31 -13.07 -12.21
N VAL A 36 11.45 -13.58 -12.66
CA VAL A 36 12.46 -12.77 -13.40
C VAL A 36 11.88 -12.12 -14.66
N ALA A 37 10.96 -12.81 -15.35
CA ALA A 37 10.24 -12.29 -16.50
C ALA A 37 8.99 -11.46 -16.14
N GLY A 38 8.74 -11.26 -14.85
CA GLY A 38 7.52 -10.69 -14.30
C GLY A 38 6.34 -11.68 -14.26
N TRP A 39 5.25 -11.25 -13.64
CA TRP A 39 3.98 -11.98 -13.58
C TRP A 39 3.42 -12.26 -14.98
N SER A 40 2.93 -13.45 -15.26
CA SER A 40 2.31 -13.76 -16.56
C SER A 40 0.90 -13.15 -16.68
N ASP A 41 0.33 -13.11 -17.89
CA ASP A 41 -1.07 -12.69 -18.11
C ASP A 41 -2.08 -13.65 -17.45
N ALA A 42 -1.64 -14.86 -17.12
CA ALA A 42 -2.42 -15.82 -16.34
C ALA A 42 -2.44 -15.47 -14.84
N GLU A 43 -1.43 -14.75 -14.34
CA GLU A 43 -1.30 -14.35 -12.93
C GLU A 43 -1.75 -12.91 -12.70
N LEU A 44 -1.48 -12.00 -13.64
CA LEU A 44 -1.86 -10.59 -13.58
C LEU A 44 -3.19 -10.34 -14.31
N ARG A 45 -4.05 -9.48 -13.78
CA ARG A 45 -5.33 -9.09 -14.43
C ARG A 45 -5.15 -8.10 -15.57
N VAL A 46 -4.34 -8.46 -16.57
CA VAL A 46 -4.04 -7.63 -17.75
C VAL A 46 -5.31 -7.25 -18.52
N ASP A 47 -6.27 -8.17 -18.61
CA ASP A 47 -7.58 -7.95 -19.21
C ASP A 47 -8.36 -6.83 -18.51
N ALA A 48 -8.43 -6.85 -17.18
CA ALA A 48 -9.09 -5.80 -16.41
C ALA A 48 -8.33 -4.47 -16.50
N LEU A 49 -6.99 -4.51 -16.42
CA LEU A 49 -6.15 -3.30 -16.55
C LEU A 49 -6.36 -2.60 -17.89
N ARG A 50 -6.40 -3.35 -19.00
CA ARG A 50 -6.70 -2.79 -20.33
C ARG A 50 -8.13 -2.28 -20.43
N ALA A 51 -9.10 -2.99 -19.84
CA ALA A 51 -10.49 -2.52 -19.80
C ALA A 51 -10.64 -1.21 -19.01
N MET A 52 -9.89 -1.04 -17.91
CA MET A 52 -9.74 0.21 -17.16
C MET A 52 -8.93 1.30 -17.90
N GLY A 53 -8.51 1.03 -19.13
CA GLY A 53 -7.75 1.96 -19.96
C GLY A 53 -6.33 2.22 -19.46
N ARG A 54 -5.72 1.34 -18.66
CA ARG A 54 -4.30 1.47 -18.25
C ARG A 54 -3.37 1.21 -19.44
N SER A 55 -2.27 1.96 -19.51
CA SER A 55 -1.28 1.83 -20.57
C SER A 55 -0.42 0.57 -20.42
N GLU A 56 0.25 0.15 -21.50
CA GLU A 56 1.18 -0.98 -21.45
C GLU A 56 2.39 -0.69 -20.55
N THR A 57 2.77 0.58 -20.36
CA THR A 57 3.84 0.98 -19.41
C THR A 57 3.41 0.73 -17.96
N VAL A 58 2.16 1.03 -17.62
CA VAL A 58 1.58 0.70 -16.30
C VAL A 58 1.48 -0.81 -16.12
N ILE A 59 1.00 -1.53 -17.13
CA ILE A 59 0.89 -3.00 -17.06
C ILE A 59 2.29 -3.62 -16.88
N ASP A 60 3.30 -3.11 -17.58
CA ASP A 60 4.69 -3.54 -17.44
C ASP A 60 5.24 -3.23 -16.03
N LEU A 61 4.90 -2.10 -15.41
CA LEU A 61 5.22 -1.84 -14.00
C LEU A 61 4.59 -2.90 -13.08
N LEU A 62 3.27 -3.07 -13.17
CA LEU A 62 2.51 -3.99 -12.31
C LEU A 62 2.96 -5.45 -12.47
N ARG A 63 3.53 -5.79 -13.62
CA ARG A 63 4.12 -7.10 -13.89
C ARG A 63 5.40 -7.36 -13.08
N HIS A 64 6.11 -6.32 -12.66
CA HIS A 64 7.44 -6.43 -12.08
C HIS A 64 7.53 -5.94 -10.63
N ILE A 65 6.43 -5.49 -10.01
CA ILE A 65 6.42 -5.13 -8.60
C ILE A 65 6.22 -6.36 -7.71
N PRO A 66 6.75 -6.35 -6.47
CA PRO A 66 6.34 -7.28 -5.43
C PRO A 66 4.92 -6.97 -4.96
N TYR A 67 4.17 -8.00 -4.59
CA TYR A 67 2.85 -7.87 -3.98
C TYR A 67 2.86 -8.37 -2.54
N VAL A 68 2.02 -7.79 -1.71
CA VAL A 68 1.77 -8.29 -0.35
C VAL A 68 0.54 -9.19 -0.40
N HIS A 69 0.57 -10.31 0.31
CA HIS A 69 -0.59 -11.18 0.47
C HIS A 69 -1.64 -10.46 1.30
N GLU A 70 -2.87 -10.51 0.80
CA GLU A 70 -4.03 -10.12 1.58
C GLU A 70 -4.33 -11.30 2.51
N ASN A 71 -4.40 -11.03 3.81
CA ASN A 71 -4.83 -12.05 4.76
C ASN A 71 -6.35 -11.91 4.93
N GLU A 72 -7.11 -12.85 4.39
CA GLU A 72 -8.58 -12.85 4.55
C GLU A 72 -9.01 -13.19 6.00
N GLU A 73 -8.14 -13.82 6.77
CA GLU A 73 -8.39 -14.25 8.16
C GLU A 73 -7.81 -13.26 9.20
N SER A 74 -7.17 -12.17 8.78
CA SER A 74 -6.57 -11.18 9.69
C SER A 74 -6.75 -9.76 9.17
N ASP A 75 -6.40 -8.78 9.99
CA ASP A 75 -6.46 -7.37 9.59
C ASP A 75 -5.59 -7.11 8.34
N PRO A 76 -6.05 -6.25 7.43
CA PRO A 76 -5.29 -5.91 6.22
C PRO A 76 -3.92 -5.32 6.59
N VAL A 77 -2.87 -5.76 5.89
CA VAL A 77 -1.50 -5.32 6.15
C VAL A 77 -1.33 -3.87 5.72
N GLU A 78 -1.17 -2.95 6.68
CA GLU A 78 -0.81 -1.56 6.40
C GLU A 78 0.68 -1.48 6.02
N VAL A 79 1.00 -0.96 4.84
CA VAL A 79 2.40 -0.78 4.41
C VAL A 79 2.94 0.60 4.80
N TYR A 80 2.07 1.51 5.21
CA TYR A 80 2.36 2.81 5.81
C TYR A 80 1.11 3.26 6.58
N THR A 81 1.15 4.35 7.35
CA THR A 81 0.03 4.82 8.19
C THR A 81 -1.29 4.86 7.42
N GLU A 82 -2.22 3.97 7.76
CA GLU A 82 -3.55 3.83 7.12
C GLU A 82 -3.51 3.66 5.59
N THR A 83 -2.40 3.12 5.09
CA THR A 83 -2.11 2.88 3.67
C THR A 83 -2.00 1.38 3.41
N PHE A 84 -2.87 0.86 2.56
CA PHE A 84 -2.99 -0.58 2.25
C PHE A 84 -2.51 -0.88 0.83
N PRO A 85 -1.70 -1.93 0.60
CA PRO A 85 -1.19 -2.24 -0.73
C PRO A 85 -2.30 -2.77 -1.65
N LEU A 86 -2.32 -2.31 -2.91
CA LEU A 86 -3.18 -2.85 -3.94
C LEU A 86 -2.52 -4.07 -4.60
N ARG A 87 -3.27 -5.17 -4.72
CA ARG A 87 -2.83 -6.40 -5.37
C ARG A 87 -3.50 -6.57 -6.73
N TYR A 88 -2.72 -6.45 -7.80
CA TYR A 88 -3.25 -6.52 -9.17
C TYR A 88 -3.29 -7.95 -9.76
N LEU A 89 -2.92 -8.96 -8.96
CA LEU A 89 -2.94 -10.37 -9.38
C LEU A 89 -4.37 -10.93 -9.40
N ARG A 90 -4.61 -12.00 -10.16
CA ARG A 90 -5.94 -12.59 -10.37
C ARG A 90 -6.60 -13.04 -9.07
N ASN A 91 -5.81 -13.41 -8.08
CA ASN A 91 -6.26 -13.81 -6.75
C ASN A 91 -6.36 -12.64 -5.75
N GLY A 92 -6.22 -11.38 -6.19
CA GLY A 92 -6.42 -10.21 -5.34
C GLY A 92 -7.90 -9.94 -5.07
N ARG A 93 -8.23 -9.53 -3.84
CA ARG A 93 -9.59 -9.28 -3.35
C ARG A 93 -10.30 -8.18 -4.12
N TRP A 94 -9.58 -7.15 -4.59
CA TRP A 94 -10.13 -6.06 -5.40
C TRP A 94 -10.66 -6.53 -6.77
N PHE A 95 -10.35 -7.76 -7.14
CA PHE A 95 -10.87 -8.40 -8.34
C PHE A 95 -11.93 -9.48 -8.06
N GLY A 96 -12.53 -9.48 -6.87
CA GLY A 96 -13.73 -10.27 -6.57
C GLY A 96 -13.46 -11.73 -6.17
N GLY A 97 -12.32 -12.01 -5.52
CA GLY A 97 -12.10 -13.28 -4.81
C GLY A 97 -12.30 -14.54 -5.68
N GLY A 98 -11.69 -14.57 -6.88
CA GLY A 98 -11.73 -15.74 -7.75
C GLY A 98 -12.93 -15.86 -8.68
N SER A 99 -13.78 -14.82 -8.83
CA SER A 99 -14.75 -14.82 -9.94
C SER A 99 -14.01 -14.71 -11.29
N ASN A 100 -14.41 -15.56 -12.25
CA ASN A 100 -14.00 -15.44 -13.66
C ASN A 100 -14.71 -14.27 -14.36
N SER A 101 -15.00 -13.18 -13.64
CA SER A 101 -15.55 -11.95 -14.20
C SER A 101 -14.71 -11.49 -15.38
N SER A 102 -15.32 -11.31 -16.54
CA SER A 102 -14.63 -10.82 -17.72
C SER A 102 -14.09 -9.41 -17.45
N GLY A 103 -12.98 -9.05 -18.09
CA GLY A 103 -12.42 -7.70 -18.00
C GLY A 103 -13.43 -6.59 -18.37
N GLU A 104 -14.48 -6.90 -19.12
CA GLU A 104 -15.50 -5.95 -19.58
C GLU A 104 -16.27 -5.27 -18.44
N GLU A 105 -16.42 -5.91 -17.28
CA GLU A 105 -17.06 -5.32 -16.09
C GLU A 105 -16.29 -4.10 -15.57
N PHE A 106 -14.99 -4.01 -15.86
CA PHE A 106 -14.12 -2.91 -15.44
C PHE A 106 -14.11 -1.72 -16.41
N ALA A 107 -14.69 -1.86 -17.60
CA ALA A 107 -14.61 -0.82 -18.64
C ALA A 107 -15.51 0.39 -18.38
N ASN A 108 -16.64 0.19 -17.68
CA ASN A 108 -17.68 1.22 -17.50
C ASN A 108 -17.80 1.71 -16.05
N THR A 109 -16.99 1.19 -15.13
CA THR A 109 -17.06 1.53 -13.71
C THR A 109 -15.93 2.52 -13.39
N PRO A 110 -16.23 3.68 -12.78
CA PRO A 110 -15.20 4.62 -12.33
C PRO A 110 -14.15 3.95 -11.43
N LEU A 111 -12.89 4.41 -11.53
CA LEU A 111 -11.81 3.79 -10.75
C LEU A 111 -11.95 4.00 -9.24
N LEU A 112 -12.57 5.11 -8.82
CA LEU A 112 -12.92 5.32 -7.42
C LEU A 112 -13.86 4.23 -6.91
N ASP A 113 -14.93 3.94 -7.65
CA ASP A 113 -15.92 2.91 -7.30
C ASP A 113 -15.31 1.50 -7.29
N LEU A 114 -14.28 1.27 -8.11
CA LEU A 114 -13.48 0.04 -8.11
C LEU A 114 -12.38 0.00 -7.03
N GLY A 115 -12.15 1.10 -6.32
CA GLY A 115 -11.10 1.21 -5.29
C GLY A 115 -9.67 1.33 -5.85
N PHE A 116 -9.50 1.76 -7.10
CA PHE A 116 -8.20 1.94 -7.77
C PHE A 116 -7.77 3.40 -7.95
N ALA A 117 -8.58 4.37 -7.50
CA ALA A 117 -8.25 5.79 -7.55
C ALA A 117 -8.84 6.54 -6.34
N PRO A 118 -8.20 7.63 -5.89
CA PRO A 118 -8.68 8.41 -4.75
C PRO A 118 -9.73 9.48 -5.09
N PHE A 119 -10.08 9.66 -6.37
CA PHE A 119 -11.01 10.69 -6.84
C PHE A 119 -11.86 10.18 -8.01
N ASP A 120 -12.98 10.84 -8.25
CA ASP A 120 -14.02 10.46 -9.21
C ASP A 120 -13.75 10.91 -10.66
N GLY A 121 -12.85 11.87 -10.86
CA GLY A 121 -12.43 12.34 -12.16
C GLY A 121 -11.60 11.32 -12.96
N PRO A 122 -11.35 11.61 -14.26
CA PRO A 122 -10.61 10.72 -15.13
C PRO A 122 -9.16 10.55 -14.66
N VAL A 123 -8.72 9.30 -14.48
CA VAL A 123 -7.31 8.99 -14.21
C VAL A 123 -6.59 8.68 -15.52
N PRO A 124 -5.52 9.41 -15.89
CA PRO A 124 -4.73 9.14 -17.10
C PRO A 124 -4.29 7.68 -17.20
N ALA A 125 -4.18 7.18 -18.44
CA ALA A 125 -3.81 5.79 -18.72
C ALA A 125 -2.43 5.40 -18.15
N ASP A 126 -1.51 6.35 -18.10
CA ASP A 126 -0.14 6.17 -17.60
C ASP A 126 -0.03 6.33 -16.07
N MET A 127 -1.15 6.51 -15.37
CA MET A 127 -1.22 6.63 -13.92
C MET A 127 -1.84 5.39 -13.26
N VAL A 128 -1.29 5.00 -12.10
CA VAL A 128 -1.74 3.84 -11.34
C VAL A 128 -1.53 4.03 -9.85
N SER A 129 -2.52 3.64 -9.05
CA SER A 129 -2.41 3.60 -7.59
C SER A 129 -1.71 2.31 -7.16
N LEU A 130 -0.70 2.40 -6.29
CA LEU A 130 -0.08 1.20 -5.70
C LEU A 130 -0.67 0.85 -4.33
N THR A 131 -1.42 1.78 -3.75
CA THR A 131 -2.08 1.61 -2.46
C THR A 131 -3.50 2.16 -2.52
N HIS A 132 -4.32 1.70 -1.58
CA HIS A 132 -5.62 2.21 -1.22
C HIS A 132 -5.54 2.83 0.17
N ALA A 133 -6.28 3.90 0.43
CA ALA A 133 -6.37 4.50 1.75
C ALA A 133 -7.74 5.16 1.97
N ASP A 134 -8.23 5.08 3.20
CA ASP A 134 -9.37 5.90 3.64
C ASP A 134 -8.85 7.24 4.17
N GLU A 135 -7.97 7.17 5.18
CA GLU A 135 -7.37 8.33 5.87
C GLU A 135 -5.83 8.41 5.70
N GLY A 136 -5.23 7.38 5.09
CA GLY A 136 -3.80 7.32 4.78
C GLY A 136 -3.43 7.95 3.44
N THR A 137 -2.36 7.46 2.83
CA THR A 137 -1.84 7.97 1.55
C THR A 137 -2.01 6.96 0.41
N TRP A 138 -2.60 7.42 -0.69
CA TRP A 138 -2.56 6.77 -1.99
C TRP A 138 -1.24 7.05 -2.70
N TRP A 139 -0.53 6.00 -3.08
CA TRP A 139 0.70 6.10 -3.86
C TRP A 139 0.37 6.08 -5.35
N LEU A 140 0.01 7.23 -5.88
CA LEU A 140 -0.39 7.39 -7.28
C LEU A 140 0.83 7.65 -8.16
N ILE A 141 1.29 6.62 -8.88
CA ILE A 141 2.44 6.68 -9.77
C ILE A 141 2.02 7.21 -11.13
N ASP A 142 2.77 8.17 -11.67
CA ASP A 142 2.69 8.63 -13.05
C ASP A 142 3.91 8.11 -13.83
N THR A 143 3.70 7.10 -14.67
CA THR A 143 4.75 6.48 -15.49
C THR A 143 5.12 7.31 -16.72
N ASN A 144 4.31 8.30 -17.10
CA ASN A 144 4.66 9.22 -18.18
C ASN A 144 5.63 10.30 -17.67
N GLN A 145 5.46 10.76 -16.43
CA GLN A 145 6.33 11.78 -15.81
C GLN A 145 7.45 11.20 -14.94
N GLY A 146 7.35 9.95 -14.49
CA GLY A 146 8.31 9.33 -13.59
C GLY A 146 8.26 9.88 -12.16
N CYS A 147 7.06 10.24 -11.69
CA CYS A 147 6.83 10.80 -10.36
C CYS A 147 5.74 10.03 -9.59
N ILE A 148 5.61 10.35 -8.31
CA ILE A 148 4.52 9.91 -7.44
C ILE A 148 3.75 11.14 -6.95
N TYR A 149 2.43 11.04 -6.93
CA TYR A 149 1.53 11.96 -6.24
C TYR A 149 1.10 11.28 -4.93
N PRO A 150 1.65 11.67 -3.76
CA PRO A 150 1.26 11.10 -2.48
C PRO A 150 -0.07 11.70 -2.05
N TYR A 151 -1.16 11.15 -2.56
CA TYR A 151 -2.50 11.69 -2.39
C TYR A 151 -3.10 11.19 -1.06
N GLY A 152 -3.12 12.04 -0.03
CA GLY A 152 -3.68 11.73 1.29
C GLY A 152 -4.70 12.79 1.72
N THR A 153 -4.69 13.13 3.00
CA THR A 153 -5.59 14.16 3.58
C THR A 153 -4.95 15.56 3.64
N GLU A 154 -3.63 15.65 3.49
CA GLU A 154 -2.89 16.92 3.46
C GLU A 154 -2.61 17.32 2.01
N PHE A 155 -3.23 18.41 1.56
CA PHE A 155 -3.09 18.91 0.19
C PHE A 155 -2.19 20.15 0.11
N ASP A 156 -1.37 20.22 -0.95
CA ASP A 156 -0.52 21.38 -1.25
C ASP A 156 -1.30 22.54 -1.87
N LYS A 157 -2.47 22.25 -2.44
CA LYS A 157 -3.38 23.22 -3.07
C LYS A 157 -4.81 23.01 -2.59
N ARG A 158 -5.66 24.01 -2.78
CA ARG A 158 -7.11 23.84 -2.53
C ARG A 158 -7.72 23.11 -3.72
N GLU A 159 -8.68 22.23 -3.47
CA GLU A 159 -9.38 21.48 -4.53
C GLU A 159 -10.03 22.41 -5.56
N GLU A 160 -10.60 23.54 -5.12
CA GLU A 160 -11.22 24.54 -6.01
C GLU A 160 -10.23 25.22 -6.96
N ASP A 161 -8.92 25.14 -6.69
CA ASP A 161 -7.87 25.74 -7.52
C ASP A 161 -7.35 24.77 -8.59
N VAL A 162 -7.75 23.49 -8.57
CA VAL A 162 -7.33 22.49 -9.55
C VAL A 162 -8.47 22.12 -10.50
N PRO A 163 -8.18 21.89 -11.80
CA PRO A 163 -9.21 21.44 -12.73
C PRO A 163 -9.85 20.10 -12.30
N GLU A 164 -11.16 19.95 -12.46
CA GLU A 164 -11.90 18.71 -12.16
C GLU A 164 -11.34 17.50 -12.93
N ASP A 165 -10.85 17.70 -14.16
CA ASP A 165 -10.22 16.63 -14.96
C ASP A 165 -8.77 16.33 -14.56
N LYS A 166 -8.25 17.00 -13.51
CA LYS A 166 -6.87 16.91 -13.02
C LYS A 166 -6.76 16.95 -11.50
N GLN A 167 -7.70 16.32 -10.80
CA GLN A 167 -7.78 16.33 -9.32
C GLN A 167 -6.48 15.90 -8.62
N TRP A 168 -5.66 15.03 -9.21
CA TRP A 168 -4.37 14.63 -8.63
C TRP A 168 -3.37 15.79 -8.46
N LEU A 169 -3.58 16.93 -9.13
CA LEU A 169 -2.73 18.12 -9.00
C LEU A 169 -2.94 18.89 -7.69
N VAL A 170 -3.88 18.46 -6.85
CA VAL A 170 -4.10 19.03 -5.51
C VAL A 170 -2.89 18.78 -4.59
N VAL A 171 -2.11 17.72 -4.88
CA VAL A 171 -0.80 17.44 -4.29
C VAL A 171 0.31 17.67 -5.32
N ASP A 172 1.49 18.06 -4.85
CA ASP A 172 2.66 18.24 -5.70
C ASP A 172 3.33 16.89 -6.03
N PRO A 173 3.79 16.72 -7.28
CA PRO A 173 4.53 15.51 -7.67
C PRO A 173 5.89 15.46 -6.98
N VAL A 174 6.24 14.28 -6.45
CA VAL A 174 7.52 14.02 -5.81
C VAL A 174 8.32 13.03 -6.68
N PRO A 175 9.66 13.16 -6.77
CA PRO A 175 10.48 12.09 -7.35
C PRO A 175 10.28 10.78 -6.58
N ILE A 176 9.98 9.69 -7.27
CA ILE A 176 9.59 8.40 -6.66
C ILE A 176 10.60 7.96 -5.60
N GLN A 177 11.89 7.92 -5.95
CA GLN A 177 12.93 7.51 -5.01
C GLN A 177 13.00 8.43 -3.78
N ALA A 178 12.86 9.75 -3.97
CA ALA A 178 12.92 10.70 -2.86
C ALA A 178 11.76 10.52 -1.88
N TYR A 179 10.56 10.23 -2.38
CA TYR A 179 9.41 9.90 -1.53
C TYR A 179 9.68 8.62 -0.72
N PHE A 180 10.12 7.55 -1.38
CA PHE A 180 10.41 6.28 -0.70
C PHE A 180 11.62 6.36 0.24
N ASP A 181 12.61 7.22 -0.02
CA ASP A 181 13.71 7.50 0.91
C ASP A 181 13.20 8.20 2.17
N LYS A 182 12.26 9.15 2.03
CA LYS A 182 11.62 9.82 3.17
C LYS A 182 10.86 8.82 4.04
N ILE A 183 9.97 7.99 3.46
CA ILE A 183 9.19 7.03 4.25
C ILE A 183 10.10 5.98 4.91
N HIS A 184 11.14 5.52 4.20
CA HIS A 184 12.10 4.56 4.74
C HIS A 184 12.88 5.17 5.91
N ALA A 185 13.24 6.46 5.84
CA ALA A 185 13.88 7.15 6.95
C ALA A 185 12.92 7.27 8.15
N GLN A 186 11.66 7.66 7.94
CA GLN A 186 10.67 7.77 9.01
C GLN A 186 10.43 6.43 9.72
N VAL A 187 10.27 5.35 8.96
CA VAL A 187 10.07 4.00 9.51
C VAL A 187 11.36 3.48 10.17
N GLY A 188 12.51 3.66 9.53
CA GLY A 188 13.81 3.22 10.06
C GLY A 188 14.29 3.96 11.30
N ASN A 189 13.93 5.25 11.43
CA ASN A 189 14.20 6.06 12.62
C ASN A 189 13.16 5.87 13.73
N LEU A 190 12.12 5.06 13.49
CA LEU A 190 10.98 4.86 14.39
C LEU A 190 10.16 6.15 14.64
N ASP A 191 10.22 7.12 13.72
CA ASP A 191 9.31 8.28 13.72
C ASP A 191 7.87 7.83 13.41
N VAL A 192 7.76 6.77 12.60
CA VAL A 192 6.51 6.05 12.32
C VAL A 192 6.76 4.58 12.60
N VAL A 193 5.98 4.01 13.52
CA VAL A 193 6.02 2.57 13.81
C VAL A 193 4.73 1.96 13.31
N PRO A 194 4.79 1.09 12.28
CA PRO A 194 3.66 0.29 11.88
C PRO A 194 3.20 -0.55 13.08
N ALA A 195 2.00 -0.29 13.58
CA ALA A 195 1.41 -1.02 14.68
C ALA A 195 0.40 -2.01 14.09
N PRO A 196 0.51 -3.33 14.34
CA PRO A 196 -0.53 -4.23 13.90
C PRO A 196 -1.86 -3.77 14.51
N ARG A 197 -2.91 -3.65 13.68
CA ARG A 197 -4.27 -3.46 14.18
C ARG A 197 -4.53 -4.59 15.17
N SER A 198 -4.95 -4.18 16.36
CA SER A 198 -4.79 -4.99 17.55
C SER A 198 -5.69 -6.23 17.55
N GLY A 199 -5.13 -7.38 17.21
CA GLY A 199 -5.55 -8.63 17.83
C GLY A 199 -5.08 -8.60 19.30
N LYS A 200 -5.93 -8.12 20.21
CA LYS A 200 -5.73 -8.09 21.68
C LYS A 200 -4.26 -7.97 22.11
N TRP A 201 -3.76 -6.74 22.22
CA TRP A 201 -2.55 -6.49 23.00
C TRP A 201 -2.81 -6.82 24.47
N GLU A 202 -2.57 -8.07 24.88
CA GLU A 202 -2.20 -8.30 26.28
C GLU A 202 -0.81 -7.71 26.43
N ALA A 203 -0.74 -6.50 27.00
CA ALA A 203 0.51 -5.92 27.43
C ALA A 203 1.18 -6.92 28.38
N ARG A 204 2.17 -7.67 27.89
CA ARG A 204 3.06 -8.41 28.77
C ARG A 204 3.98 -7.37 29.39
N VAL A 205 3.62 -6.96 30.60
CA VAL A 205 4.59 -6.35 31.52
C VAL A 205 5.68 -7.39 31.68
N VAL A 206 6.83 -7.17 31.05
CA VAL A 206 8.03 -7.95 31.35
C VAL A 206 8.46 -7.46 32.72
N GLU A 207 8.22 -8.27 33.74
CA GLU A 207 8.78 -8.01 35.06
C GLU A 207 10.30 -8.00 34.91
N GLU A 208 10.88 -6.81 35.05
CA GLU A 208 12.31 -6.60 35.06
C GLU A 208 12.84 -7.21 36.37
N TYR A 209 13.39 -8.42 36.28
CA TYR A 209 14.12 -9.01 37.40
C TYR A 209 15.41 -8.22 37.59
N THR A 210 15.37 -7.25 38.50
CA THR A 210 16.60 -6.73 39.11
C THR A 210 17.20 -7.82 39.99
N GLU A 211 18.53 -7.92 40.02
CA GLU A 211 19.30 -9.00 40.68
C GLU A 211 19.12 -9.10 42.22
N GLU A 212 18.19 -8.36 42.82
CA GLU A 212 17.89 -8.46 44.25
C GLU A 212 16.47 -9.00 44.45
N GLY A 213 16.40 -10.32 44.63
CA GLY A 213 15.16 -11.03 44.89
C GLY A 213 14.44 -10.51 46.13
N GLN A 214 13.33 -9.81 45.95
CA GLN A 214 12.29 -9.67 46.95
C GLN A 214 10.90 -9.64 46.31
N VAL A 215 10.18 -10.75 46.49
CA VAL A 215 8.74 -10.85 46.16
C VAL A 215 7.97 -10.13 47.25
N SER A 216 7.21 -9.09 46.88
CA SER A 216 6.15 -8.53 47.73
C SER A 216 4.79 -8.99 47.23
N SER A 217 4.26 -10.02 47.90
CA SER A 217 2.84 -10.35 47.86
C SER A 217 2.03 -9.24 48.54
N SER A 218 1.00 -8.74 47.88
CA SER A 218 -0.21 -8.31 48.57
C SER A 218 -1.43 -8.68 47.75
N ALA A 219 -2.00 -9.85 48.07
CA ALA A 219 -3.40 -10.13 47.79
C ALA A 219 -4.27 -9.27 48.71
N THR A 220 -5.36 -8.70 48.19
CA THR A 220 -6.58 -8.50 48.97
C THR A 220 -7.76 -8.82 48.09
N GLU A 221 -8.57 -9.76 48.57
CA GLU A 221 -9.73 -10.38 47.95
C GLU A 221 -10.87 -9.40 47.66
N ILE A 222 -11.69 -9.77 46.67
CA ILE A 222 -12.99 -9.22 46.28
C ILE A 222 -14.05 -9.56 47.38
N PRO A 223 -15.17 -8.82 47.49
CA PRO A 223 -16.41 -9.48 47.04
C PRO A 223 -17.50 -8.58 46.41
N ASP A 224 -18.15 -9.17 45.40
CA ASP A 224 -19.52 -9.10 44.85
C ASP A 224 -20.44 -7.88 45.03
N LEU A 225 -20.95 -7.37 43.89
CA LEU A 225 -22.34 -7.53 43.42
C LEU A 225 -22.45 -7.31 41.90
#